data_AF-A0A815QH35-F1
#
_entry.id   AF-A0A815QH35-F1
#
_cell.length_a   1.000
_cell.length_b   1.000
_cell.length_c   1.000
_cell.angle_alpha   90.00
_cell.angle_beta   90.00
_cell.angle_gamma   90.00
#
_symmetry.space_group_name_H-M   'P 1'
#
loop_
_entity.id
_entity.type
_entity.pdbx_description
1 polymer ?
#
loop_
_entity_poly.entity_id
_entity_poly.type
_entity_poly.pdbx_seq_one_letter_code
_entity_poly.pdbx_strand_id
1 'polypeptide(L)'
;MIADFPNLFTISGPGAPSDLANMVPHIEQHIKWITKCLECLRIHDINMTEFTLEAENTWIKHVNDVVEKTLFRTSKSIYNGANIRGKPRVFIPYLGSSDIYMEK
;
A
#
# COMPACT_ATOMS: atom_id res chain seq x y z
N MET A 1 0.08 6.45 -0.82
CA MET A 1 0.07 7.59 -1.78
C MET A 1 0.67 7.09 -3.09
N ILE A 2 0.48 7.80 -4.19
CA ILE A 2 0.95 7.43 -5.54
C ILE A 2 1.72 8.62 -6.10
N ALA A 3 2.87 8.40 -6.72
CA ALA A 3 3.63 9.45 -7.38
C ALA A 3 2.81 10.08 -8.52
N ASP A 4 2.98 11.37 -8.79
CA ASP A 4 2.21 12.16 -9.76
C ASP A 4 0.72 12.37 -9.41
N PHE A 5 0.29 11.96 -8.21
CA PHE A 5 -1.04 12.21 -7.66
C PHE A 5 -0.96 12.98 -6.33
N PRO A 6 -0.67 14.29 -6.36
CA PRO A 6 -0.52 15.09 -5.16
C PRO A 6 -1.81 15.11 -4.33
N ASN A 7 -1.66 15.10 -3.00
CA ASN A 7 -2.74 15.10 -2.02
C ASN A 7 -3.71 13.90 -2.11
N LEU A 8 -3.40 12.86 -2.90
CA LEU A 8 -4.21 11.65 -2.99
C LEU A 8 -3.79 10.61 -1.94
N PHE A 9 -4.73 10.26 -1.07
CA PHE A 9 -4.58 9.20 -0.08
C PHE A 9 -5.52 8.03 -0.40
N THR A 10 -5.06 6.81 -0.14
CA THR A 10 -5.81 5.57 -0.36
C THR A 10 -5.93 4.78 0.94
N ILE A 11 -7.13 4.31 1.28
CA ILE A 11 -7.38 3.48 2.47
C ILE A 11 -7.56 2.03 2.01
N SER A 12 -6.81 1.10 2.60
CA SER A 12 -6.81 -0.33 2.25
C SER A 12 -6.69 -0.63 0.75
N GLY A 13 -5.94 0.20 0.02
CA GLY A 13 -5.70 0.05 -1.41
C GLY A 13 -4.58 -0.96 -1.76
N PRO A 14 -4.20 -1.05 -3.05
CA PRO A 14 -3.04 -1.81 -3.50
C PRO A 14 -1.78 -1.47 -2.70
N GLY A 15 -0.99 -2.49 -2.35
CA GLY A 15 0.21 -2.34 -1.52
C GLY A 15 -0.05 -2.25 -0.02
N ALA A 16 -1.30 -2.28 0.45
CA ALA A 16 -1.66 -2.49 1.85
C ALA A 16 -2.02 -3.97 2.12
N PRO A 17 -2.07 -4.43 3.38
CA PRO A 17 -2.40 -5.83 3.70
C PRO A 17 -3.75 -6.29 3.14
N SER A 18 -4.74 -5.39 3.08
CA SER A 18 -6.05 -5.61 2.44
C SER A 18 -6.70 -6.93 2.92
N ASP A 19 -7.32 -7.68 2.02
CA ASP A 19 -8.07 -8.91 2.31
C ASP A 19 -7.23 -10.07 2.89
N LEU A 20 -5.89 -9.94 2.94
CA LEU A 20 -5.00 -10.93 3.56
C LEU A 20 -4.90 -10.79 5.09
N ALA A 21 -5.49 -9.73 5.65
CA ALA A 21 -5.50 -9.47 7.08
C ALA A 21 -6.87 -8.97 7.55
N ASN A 22 -7.03 -8.82 8.87
CA ASN A 22 -8.21 -8.13 9.41
C ASN A 22 -8.16 -6.66 8.97
N MET A 23 -9.09 -6.27 8.11
CA MET A 23 -9.08 -4.94 7.51
C MET A 23 -9.39 -3.82 8.50
N VAL A 24 -10.18 -4.06 9.55
CA VAL A 24 -10.65 -2.99 10.46
C VAL A 24 -9.48 -2.29 11.18
N PRO A 25 -8.56 -3.02 11.85
CA PRO A 25 -7.38 -2.39 12.48
C PRO A 25 -6.49 -1.64 11.49
N HIS A 26 -6.34 -2.13 10.25
CA HIS A 26 -5.53 -1.47 9.23
C HIS A 26 -6.22 -0.21 8.71
N ILE A 27 -7.53 -0.22 8.49
CA ILE A 27 -8.30 0.97 8.14
C ILE A 27 -8.12 2.06 9.21
N GLU A 28 -8.25 1.69 10.49
CA GLU A 28 -8.04 2.63 11.59
C GLU A 28 -6.62 3.22 11.59
N GLN A 29 -5.61 2.38 11.34
CA GLN A 29 -4.22 2.83 11.25
C GLN A 29 -4.02 3.81 10.09
N HIS A 30 -4.57 3.50 8.90
CA HIS A 30 -4.49 4.39 7.74
C HIS A 30 -5.13 5.74 8.06
N ILE A 31 -6.33 5.74 8.65
CA ILE A 31 -7.03 6.97 9.03
C ILE A 31 -6.20 7.77 10.02
N LYS A 32 -5.67 7.14 11.08
CA LYS A 32 -4.82 7.80 12.09
C LYS A 32 -3.58 8.44 11.48
N TRP A 33 -2.92 7.76 10.53
CA TRP A 33 -1.74 8.31 9.85
C TRP A 33 -2.12 9.47 8.93
N ILE A 34 -3.16 9.32 8.12
CA ILE A 34 -3.62 10.35 7.17
C ILE A 34 -4.06 11.60 7.92
N THR A 35 -4.85 11.47 8.99
CA THR A 35 -5.31 12.64 9.77
C THR A 35 -4.15 13.39 10.40
N LYS A 36 -3.15 12.68 10.94
CA LYS A 36 -1.92 13.29 11.48
C LYS A 36 -1.09 13.98 10.40
N CYS A 37 -0.99 13.39 9.21
CA CYS A 37 -0.33 14.01 8.07
C CYS A 37 -1.03 15.33 7.68
N LEU A 38 -2.36 15.30 7.51
CA LEU A 38 -3.15 16.48 7.17
C LEU A 38 -3.06 17.59 8.23
N GLU A 39 -3.03 17.21 9.52
CA GLU A 39 -2.83 18.16 10.62
C GLU A 39 -1.45 18.83 10.53
N CYS A 40 -0.39 18.03 10.29
CA CYS A 40 0.97 18.56 10.11
C CYS A 40 1.04 19.55 8.95
N LEU A 41 0.47 19.20 7.79
CA LEU A 41 0.41 20.06 6.61
C LEU A 41 -0.30 21.38 6.91
N ARG A 42 -1.44 21.32 7.62
CA ARG A 42 -2.20 22.51 8.01
C ARG A 42 -1.41 23.41 8.97
N ILE A 43 -0.72 22.85 9.96
CA ILE A 43 0.07 23.62 10.94
C ILE A 43 1.23 24.35 10.26
N HIS A 44 1.78 23.77 9.19
CA HIS A 44 2.96 24.30 8.49
C HIS A 44 2.61 25.09 7.22
N ASP A 45 1.32 25.35 6.97
CA ASP A 45 0.82 26.03 5.76
C ASP A 45 1.29 25.36 4.44
N ILE A 46 1.38 24.03 4.44
CA ILE A 46 1.77 23.23 3.28
C ILE A 46 0.51 22.78 2.55
N ASN A 47 0.35 23.25 1.31
CA ASN A 47 -0.84 22.97 0.49
C ASN A 47 -0.70 21.77 -0.44
N MET A 48 0.50 21.18 -0.52
CA MET A 48 0.79 20.04 -1.38
C MET A 48 1.70 19.04 -0.69
N THR A 49 1.29 17.78 -0.69
CA THR A 49 2.12 16.63 -0.34
C THR A 49 2.09 15.62 -1.47
N GLU A 50 3.25 15.03 -1.76
CA GLU A 50 3.42 14.10 -2.86
C GLU A 50 4.44 13.03 -2.52
N PHE A 51 4.21 11.82 -3.02
CA PHE A 51 5.15 10.72 -2.89
C PHE A 51 6.16 10.80 -4.03
N THR A 52 7.46 10.74 -3.73
CA THR A 52 8.47 10.72 -4.79
C THR A 52 8.39 9.39 -5.54
N LEU A 53 8.73 9.43 -6.84
CA LEU A 53 8.80 8.21 -7.65
C LEU A 53 9.80 7.18 -7.08
N GLU A 54 10.88 7.66 -6.45
CA GLU A 54 11.83 6.79 -5.75
C GLU A 54 11.20 6.07 -4.54
N ALA A 55 10.41 6.79 -3.74
CA ALA A 55 9.72 6.20 -2.60
C ALA A 55 8.68 5.17 -3.05
N GLU A 56 7.94 5.46 -4.12
CA GLU A 56 6.99 4.51 -4.72
C GLU A 56 7.69 3.24 -5.21
N ASN A 57 8.76 3.38 -6.01
CA ASN A 57 9.53 2.25 -6.52
C ASN A 57 10.13 1.41 -5.40
N THR A 58 10.64 2.06 -4.34
CA THR A 58 11.18 1.39 -3.16
C THR A 58 10.10 0.58 -2.45
N TRP A 59 8.89 1.14 -2.31
CA TRP A 59 7.76 0.44 -1.71
C TRP A 59 7.31 -0.76 -2.55
N ILE A 60 7.14 -0.58 -3.86
CA ILE A 60 6.77 -1.65 -4.80
C ILE A 60 7.79 -2.79 -4.76
N LYS A 61 9.09 -2.45 -4.74
CA LYS A 61 10.15 -3.44 -4.62
C LYS A 61 10.04 -4.23 -3.32
N HIS A 62 9.86 -3.55 -2.19
CA HIS A 62 9.69 -4.20 -0.88
C HIS A 62 8.49 -5.16 -0.86
N VAL A 63 7.33 -4.73 -1.37
CA VAL A 63 6.12 -5.56 -1.47
C VAL A 63 6.41 -6.84 -2.28
N ASN A 64 7.08 -6.69 -3.43
CA ASN A 64 7.45 -7.84 -4.25
C ASN A 64 8.44 -8.76 -3.53
N ASP A 65 9.51 -8.21 -2.94
CA ASP A 65 10.55 -8.97 -2.23
C ASP A 65 9.99 -9.82 -1.08
N VAL A 66 8.95 -9.33 -0.39
CA VAL A 66 8.24 -10.10 0.65
C VAL A 66 7.50 -11.30 0.05
N VAL A 67 6.87 -11.14 -1.11
CA VAL A 67 6.05 -12.17 -1.77
C VAL A 67 6.91 -13.22 -2.48
N GLU A 68 8.07 -12.82 -3.00
CA GLU A 68 9.04 -13.68 -3.69
C GLU A 68 9.41 -14.94 -2.91
N LYS A 69 9.35 -14.88 -1.58
CA LYS A 69 9.70 -15.97 -0.66
C LYS A 69 8.54 -16.92 -0.35
N THR A 70 7.42 -16.82 -1.08
CA THR A 70 6.16 -17.51 -0.76
C THR A 70 5.51 -18.21 -1.95
N LEU A 71 4.57 -19.12 -1.69
CA LEU A 71 3.81 -19.81 -2.73
C LEU A 71 2.77 -18.92 -3.42
N PHE A 72 2.48 -17.72 -2.92
CA PHE A 72 1.55 -16.80 -3.55
C PHE A 72 2.01 -16.36 -4.95
N ARG A 73 3.32 -16.37 -5.21
CA ARG A 73 3.88 -16.04 -6.52
C ARG A 73 3.50 -17.06 -7.60
N THR A 74 3.42 -18.34 -7.24
CA THR A 74 3.21 -19.44 -8.20
C THR A 74 1.74 -19.80 -8.40
N SER A 75 0.85 -19.35 -7.50
CA SER A 75 -0.58 -19.63 -7.55
C SER A 75 -1.34 -18.66 -8.45
N LYS A 76 -2.31 -19.13 -9.24
CA LYS A 76 -3.26 -18.25 -9.96
C LYS A 76 -4.37 -17.83 -8.99
N SER A 77 -4.38 -16.56 -8.57
CA SER A 77 -5.35 -16.05 -7.59
C SER A 77 -5.85 -14.64 -7.93
N ILE A 78 -6.87 -14.17 -7.22
CA ILE A 78 -7.31 -12.76 -7.30
C ILE A 78 -6.17 -11.80 -6.91
N TYR A 79 -5.27 -12.22 -6.02
CA TYR A 79 -4.18 -11.41 -5.48
C TYR A 79 -3.08 -11.12 -6.49
N ASN A 80 -2.91 -11.98 -7.49
CA ASN A 80 -1.98 -11.72 -8.60
C ASN A 80 -2.70 -11.38 -9.91
N GLY A 81 -3.94 -10.89 -9.82
CA GLY A 81 -4.73 -10.45 -10.97
C GLY A 81 -5.15 -11.59 -11.91
N ALA A 82 -5.10 -12.85 -11.46
CA ALA A 82 -5.36 -13.99 -12.33
C ALA A 82 -6.80 -14.16 -12.77
N ASN A 83 -7.71 -13.52 -12.04
CA ASN A 83 -9.14 -13.56 -12.23
C ASN A 83 -9.61 -12.82 -13.50
N ILE A 84 -8.79 -11.94 -14.08
CA ILE A 84 -9.15 -11.16 -15.27
C ILE A 84 -8.21 -11.50 -16.43
N ARG A 85 -8.78 -11.92 -17.56
CA ARG A 85 -8.01 -12.21 -18.79
C ARG A 85 -7.38 -10.93 -19.32
N GLY A 86 -6.08 -10.97 -19.64
CA GLY A 86 -5.33 -9.82 -20.15
C GLY A 86 -4.82 -8.85 -19.07
N LYS A 87 -5.20 -9.02 -17.80
CA LYS A 87 -4.68 -8.19 -16.70
C LYS A 87 -3.23 -8.56 -16.38
N PRO A 88 -2.35 -7.56 -16.13
CA PRO A 88 -0.99 -7.82 -15.65
C PRO A 88 -0.97 -8.70 -14.39
N ARG A 89 0.04 -9.58 -14.31
CA ARG A 89 0.24 -10.49 -13.18
C ARG A 89 1.21 -9.86 -12.18
N VAL A 90 0.67 -9.08 -11.26
CA VAL A 90 1.42 -8.43 -10.18
C VAL A 90 0.71 -8.76 -8.88
N PHE A 91 1.47 -9.06 -7.83
CA PHE A 91 0.89 -9.27 -6.50
C PHE A 91 0.43 -7.93 -5.93
N ILE A 92 -0.85 -7.85 -5.57
CA ILE A 92 -1.53 -6.58 -5.24
C ILE A 92 -1.44 -6.25 -3.73
N PRO A 93 -1.67 -7.19 -2.80
CA PRO A 93 -1.61 -6.89 -1.37
C PRO A 93 -0.19 -6.85 -0.81
N TYR A 94 -0.03 -6.35 0.42
CA TYR A 94 1.20 -6.53 1.20
C TYR A 94 1.09 -7.80 2.06
N LEU A 95 2.08 -8.69 1.97
CA LEU A 95 2.08 -9.98 2.67
C LEU A 95 2.93 -9.99 3.96
N GLY A 96 3.54 -8.87 4.34
CA GLY A 96 4.31 -8.78 5.58
C GLY A 96 3.41 -8.84 6.83
N SER A 97 4.01 -9.05 8.00
CA SER A 97 3.26 -9.03 9.25
C SER A 97 2.59 -7.67 9.49
N SER A 98 1.48 -7.67 10.23
CA SER A 98 0.79 -6.44 10.61
C SER A 98 1.70 -5.49 11.37
N ASP A 99 2.56 -6.01 12.24
CA ASP A 99 3.50 -5.19 13.01
C ASP A 99 4.48 -4.45 12.10
N ILE A 100 5.09 -5.16 11.13
CA ILE A 100 6.00 -4.55 10.15
C ILE A 100 5.29 -3.49 9.31
N TYR A 101 4.03 -3.73 8.95
CA TYR A 101 3.25 -2.75 8.20
C TYR A 101 2.94 -1.50 9.05
N MET A 102 2.60 -1.68 10.33
CA MET A 102 2.28 -0.56 11.23
C MET A 102 3.50 0.29 11.59
N GLU A 103 4.71 -0.26 11.52
CA GLU A 103 5.97 0.47 11.70
C GLU A 103 6.37 1.32 10.47
N LYS A 104 5.78 1.07 9.31
CA LYS A 104 6.04 1.81 8.07
C LYS A 104 5.12 3.01 7.93
#